data_AF-A0A1V3X3N0-F1
#
_entry.id   AF-A0A1V3X3N0-F1
#
_cell.length_a   1.000
_cell.length_b   1.000
_cell.length_c   1.000
_cell.angle_alpha   90.00
_cell.angle_beta   90.00
_cell.angle_gamma   90.00
#
_symmetry.space_group_name_H-M   'P 1'
#
loop_
_entity.id
_entity.type
_entity.pdbx_description
1 polymer ?
#
loop_
_entity_poly.entity_id
_entity_poly.type
_entity_poly.pdbx_seq_one_letter_code
_entity_poly.pdbx_strand_id
1 'polypeptide(L)'
;MFRSAALAFGPRAIGVLLSGVLDDGVLGLAAIRSRSGTTIGQTAGDALFPSMPTNARHAGVLDREAAAADIGAVLKELSHRQSKEPTMEPDAALELENRIAMAAPFSTDFDTRELGAASGYTCPDCHGSLVLIGDGNYRCHVGHAWSADALLAARDGEIEGTLWVALRSLQEKARLARHLAAKAGRGPLLQRYLAQAEETERALAVLGQRLSAGVSHRGDPGDDDD
;
A
#
# COMPACT_ATOMS: atom_id res chain seq x y z
N MET A 1 8.78 -5.35 9.37
CA MET A 1 8.80 -5.54 10.85
C MET A 1 8.32 -6.93 11.28
N PHE A 2 7.07 -7.35 11.01
CA PHE A 2 6.59 -8.66 11.51
C PHE A 2 7.30 -9.86 10.87
N ARG A 3 7.58 -9.82 9.56
CA ARG A 3 8.33 -10.89 8.86
C ARG A 3 9.72 -11.15 9.47
N SER A 4 10.45 -10.08 9.82
CA SER A 4 11.75 -10.22 10.48
C SER A 4 11.65 -10.83 11.86
N ALA A 5 10.61 -10.46 12.63
CA ALA A 5 10.35 -11.07 13.93
C ALA A 5 9.97 -12.55 13.79
N ALA A 6 9.15 -12.89 12.80
CA ALA A 6 8.75 -14.27 12.52
C ALA A 6 9.96 -15.16 12.20
N LEU A 7 10.89 -14.68 11.37
CA LEU A 7 12.11 -15.44 11.05
C LEU A 7 13.10 -15.53 12.21
N ALA A 8 13.28 -14.45 12.98
CA ALA A 8 14.27 -14.42 14.06
C ALA A 8 13.81 -15.17 15.32
N PHE A 9 12.52 -15.15 15.62
CA PHE A 9 11.97 -15.65 16.89
C PHE A 9 11.04 -16.85 16.73
N GLY A 10 10.50 -17.11 15.52
CA GLY A 10 9.63 -18.25 15.24
C GLY A 10 8.52 -18.41 16.28
N PRO A 11 8.42 -19.56 16.98
CA PRO A 11 7.42 -19.81 18.03
C PRO A 11 7.47 -18.85 19.24
N ARG A 12 8.53 -18.06 19.37
CA ARG A 12 8.67 -17.02 20.40
C ARG A 12 8.19 -15.65 19.95
N ALA A 13 7.87 -15.48 18.66
CA ALA A 13 7.29 -14.24 18.16
C ALA A 13 5.85 -14.09 18.65
N ILE A 14 5.54 -12.91 19.19
CA ILE A 14 4.16 -12.52 19.51
C ILE A 14 3.85 -11.27 18.68
N GLY A 15 2.89 -11.39 17.76
CA GLY A 15 2.41 -10.28 16.94
C GLY A 15 1.16 -9.67 17.57
N VAL A 16 1.13 -8.35 17.70
CA VAL A 16 -0.04 -7.60 18.19
C VAL A 16 -0.48 -6.63 17.11
N LEU A 17 -1.74 -6.71 16.72
CA LEU A 17 -2.37 -5.83 15.74
C LEU A 17 -3.49 -5.03 16.41
N LEU A 18 -3.29 -3.71 16.47
CA LEU A 18 -4.19 -2.76 17.11
C LEU A 18 -5.05 -2.04 16.06
N SER A 19 -5.89 -1.12 16.54
CA SER A 19 -6.68 -0.18 15.74
C SER A 19 -5.83 0.47 14.65
N GLY A 20 -6.34 0.45 13.41
CA GLY A 20 -5.66 1.00 12.25
C GLY A 20 -6.44 0.78 10.96
N VAL A 21 -5.98 1.45 9.92
CA VAL A 21 -6.46 1.31 8.54
C VAL A 21 -5.38 0.63 7.68
N LEU A 22 -5.77 0.01 6.55
CA LEU A 22 -4.93 -0.83 5.67
C LEU A 22 -4.72 -2.27 6.19
N ASP A 23 -4.03 -3.10 5.39
CA ASP A 23 -3.92 -4.56 5.60
C ASP A 23 -2.48 -5.06 5.82
N ASP A 24 -1.47 -4.18 5.77
CA ASP A 24 -0.06 -4.57 5.90
C ASP A 24 0.25 -5.32 7.20
N GLY A 25 -0.44 -4.94 8.28
CA GLY A 25 -0.35 -5.62 9.57
C GLY A 25 -0.91 -7.05 9.54
N VAL A 26 -1.93 -7.31 8.73
CA VAL A 26 -2.59 -8.62 8.58
C VAL A 26 -1.64 -9.62 7.92
N LEU A 27 -1.01 -9.23 6.81
CA LEU A 27 0.00 -10.05 6.12
C LEU A 27 1.20 -10.34 7.03
N GLY A 28 1.62 -9.36 7.83
CA GLY A 28 2.70 -9.58 8.78
C GLY A 28 2.32 -10.50 9.95
N LEU A 29 1.08 -10.47 10.44
CA LEU A 29 0.59 -11.46 11.41
C LEU A 29 0.51 -12.87 10.80
N ALA A 30 0.09 -12.99 9.54
CA ALA A 30 0.11 -14.26 8.81
C ALA A 30 1.52 -14.88 8.80
N ALA A 31 2.56 -14.06 8.59
CA ALA A 31 3.96 -14.49 8.66
C ALA A 31 4.38 -14.95 10.07
N ILE A 32 3.93 -14.28 11.13
CA ILE A 32 4.19 -14.73 12.51
C ILE A 32 3.54 -16.10 12.76
N ARG A 33 2.28 -16.25 12.35
CA ARG A 33 1.51 -17.48 12.50
C ARG A 33 2.08 -18.64 11.67
N SER A 34 2.51 -18.39 10.43
CA SER A 34 3.16 -19.42 9.59
C SER A 34 4.46 -19.94 10.22
N ARG A 35 5.09 -19.13 11.08
CA ARG A 35 6.26 -19.51 11.88
C ARG A 35 5.93 -20.01 13.29
N SER A 36 4.68 -20.43 13.53
CA SER A 36 4.17 -20.91 14.82
C SER A 36 4.24 -19.89 15.97
N GLY A 37 4.43 -18.61 15.66
CA GLY A 37 4.30 -17.52 16.62
C GLY A 37 2.83 -17.27 16.98
N THR A 38 2.61 -16.56 18.08
CA THR A 38 1.26 -16.23 18.56
C THR A 38 0.82 -14.87 18.04
N THR A 39 -0.45 -14.76 17.65
CA THR A 39 -1.02 -13.56 17.04
C THR A 39 -2.22 -13.06 17.85
N ILE A 40 -2.23 -11.75 18.15
CA ILE A 40 -3.26 -11.08 18.95
C ILE A 40 -3.80 -9.91 18.16
N GLY A 41 -5.13 -9.82 18.05
CA GLY A 41 -5.83 -8.66 17.50
C GLY A 41 -6.56 -7.88 18.58
N GLN A 42 -6.63 -6.55 18.45
CA GLN A 42 -7.57 -5.76 19.24
C GLN A 42 -9.01 -6.11 18.85
N THR A 43 -9.92 -6.23 19.80
CA THR A 43 -11.34 -6.44 19.49
C THR A 43 -11.91 -5.27 18.69
N ALA A 44 -12.66 -5.54 17.62
CA ALA A 44 -13.21 -4.50 16.74
C ALA A 44 -14.06 -3.46 17.48
N GLY A 45 -14.84 -3.87 18.50
CA GLY A 45 -15.67 -2.95 19.28
C GLY A 45 -14.90 -2.00 20.21
N ASP A 46 -13.62 -2.25 20.46
CA ASP A 46 -12.72 -1.40 21.24
C ASP A 46 -11.78 -0.57 20.33
N ALA A 47 -11.70 -0.91 19.05
CA ALA A 47 -10.82 -0.25 18.10
C ALA A 47 -11.44 1.06 17.60
N LEU A 48 -10.67 2.16 17.66
CA LEU A 48 -11.07 3.44 17.08
C LEU A 48 -11.23 3.35 15.56
N PHE A 49 -10.41 2.52 14.91
CA PHE A 49 -10.48 2.16 13.49
C PHE A 49 -10.53 0.63 13.38
N PRO A 50 -11.72 0.03 13.23
CA PRO A 50 -11.91 -1.41 13.34
C PRO A 50 -11.58 -2.19 12.05
N SER A 51 -11.26 -1.51 10.94
CA SER A 51 -11.04 -2.17 9.64
C SER A 51 -9.90 -3.20 9.70
N MET A 52 -8.72 -2.81 10.17
CA MET A 52 -7.57 -3.72 10.19
C MET A 52 -7.76 -4.90 11.17
N PRO A 53 -8.25 -4.72 12.41
CA PRO A 53 -8.58 -5.86 13.27
C PRO A 53 -9.66 -6.78 12.72
N THR A 54 -10.69 -6.23 12.07
CA THR A 54 -11.75 -7.02 11.42
C THR A 54 -11.18 -7.86 10.28
N ASN A 55 -10.31 -7.27 9.45
CA ASN A 55 -9.65 -7.97 8.36
C ASN A 55 -8.73 -9.08 8.86
N ALA A 56 -7.98 -8.85 9.96
CA ALA A 56 -7.15 -9.88 10.59
C ALA A 56 -7.98 -11.07 11.09
N ARG A 57 -9.14 -10.81 11.69
CA ARG A 57 -10.07 -11.85 12.12
C ARG A 57 -10.62 -12.64 10.93
N HIS A 58 -11.09 -11.95 9.88
CA HIS A 58 -11.63 -12.60 8.68
C HIS A 58 -10.58 -13.41 7.91
N ALA A 59 -9.34 -12.95 7.87
CA ALA A 59 -8.22 -13.68 7.29
C ALA A 59 -7.81 -14.91 8.13
N GLY A 60 -8.39 -15.10 9.31
CA GLY A 60 -8.08 -16.24 10.18
C GLY A 60 -6.65 -16.21 10.71
N VAL A 61 -6.04 -15.02 10.84
CA VAL A 61 -4.64 -14.86 11.26
C VAL A 61 -4.49 -14.53 12.74
N LEU A 62 -5.57 -14.60 13.53
CA LEU A 62 -5.58 -14.33 14.98
C LEU A 62 -5.71 -15.62 15.78
N ASP A 63 -4.91 -15.74 16.84
CA ASP A 63 -5.07 -16.80 17.86
C ASP A 63 -5.89 -16.30 19.06
N ARG A 64 -5.84 -14.99 19.30
CA ARG A 64 -6.52 -14.29 20.40
C ARG A 64 -7.03 -12.93 19.95
N GLU A 65 -8.14 -12.53 20.54
CA GLU A 65 -8.65 -11.16 20.49
C GLU A 65 -8.79 -10.64 21.92
N ALA A 66 -8.45 -9.37 22.15
CA ALA A 66 -8.61 -8.72 23.44
C ALA A 66 -8.82 -7.21 23.26
N ALA A 67 -9.47 -6.55 24.23
CA ALA A 67 -9.48 -5.10 24.29
C ALA A 67 -8.05 -4.57 24.51
N ALA A 68 -7.73 -3.37 24.03
CA ALA A 68 -6.40 -2.79 24.12
C ALA A 68 -5.88 -2.71 25.57
N ALA A 69 -6.77 -2.43 26.52
CA ALA A 69 -6.45 -2.40 27.94
C ALA A 69 -6.00 -3.77 28.49
N ASP A 70 -6.50 -4.87 27.92
CA ASP A 70 -6.26 -6.23 28.40
C ASP A 70 -5.07 -6.91 27.71
N ILE A 71 -4.64 -6.42 26.54
CA ILE A 71 -3.52 -7.01 25.78
C ILE A 71 -2.24 -7.11 26.63
N GLY A 72 -1.98 -6.14 27.51
CA GLY A 72 -0.83 -6.21 28.42
C GLY A 72 -0.84 -7.43 29.34
N ALA A 73 -2.01 -7.83 29.83
CA ALA A 73 -2.17 -9.03 30.65
C ALA A 73 -1.97 -10.30 29.82
N VAL A 74 -2.48 -10.33 28.59
CA VAL A 74 -2.28 -11.43 27.64
C VAL A 74 -0.80 -11.61 27.30
N LEU A 75 -0.08 -10.52 27.03
CA LEU A 75 1.36 -10.56 26.76
C LEU A 75 2.15 -11.11 27.95
N LYS A 76 1.78 -10.70 29.18
CA LYS A 76 2.39 -11.23 30.40
C LYS A 76 2.18 -12.74 30.51
N GLU A 77 0.95 -13.23 30.30
CA GLU A 77 0.66 -14.67 30.32
C GLU A 77 1.51 -15.43 29.30
N LEU A 78 1.55 -14.95 28.05
CA LEU A 78 2.29 -15.60 26.96
C LEU A 78 3.79 -15.60 27.20
N SER A 79 4.35 -14.55 27.81
CA SER A 79 5.79 -14.44 28.10
C SER A 79 6.31 -15.51 29.06
N HIS A 80 5.43 -16.10 29.88
CA HIS A 80 5.78 -17.16 30.83
C HIS A 80 5.71 -18.57 30.23
N ARG A 81 5.25 -18.72 28.97
CA ARG A 81 5.20 -20.03 28.32
C ARG A 81 6.60 -20.47 27.88
N GLN A 82 6.98 -21.70 28.22
CA GLN A 82 8.19 -22.32 27.67
C GLN A 82 7.92 -22.75 26.23
N SER A 83 8.57 -22.08 25.27
CA SER A 83 8.63 -22.54 23.89
C SER A 83 9.82 -23.49 23.71
N LYS A 84 9.60 -24.64 23.05
CA LYS A 84 10.70 -25.51 22.62
C LYS A 84 11.61 -24.75 21.65
N GLU A 85 12.89 -25.10 21.65
CA GLU A 85 13.85 -24.57 20.67
C GLU A 85 13.31 -24.77 19.24
N PRO A 86 13.35 -23.75 18.38
CA PRO A 86 12.73 -23.83 17.07
C PRO A 86 13.65 -24.64 16.14
N THR A 87 13.23 -25.83 15.76
CA THR A 87 13.60 -26.38 14.45
C THR A 87 12.49 -26.01 13.48
N MET A 88 12.65 -24.84 12.85
CA MET A 88 11.77 -24.39 11.78
C MET A 88 12.44 -24.71 10.44
N GLU A 89 11.69 -25.35 9.55
CA GLU A 89 12.12 -25.53 8.16
C GLU A 89 12.35 -24.16 7.49
N PRO A 90 13.40 -24.00 6.67
CA PRO A 90 13.60 -22.78 5.89
C PRO A 90 12.36 -22.44 5.05
N ASP A 91 11.97 -21.16 5.02
CA ASP A 91 10.89 -20.68 4.15
C ASP A 91 11.49 -19.67 3.21
N ALA A 92 11.92 -20.15 2.04
CA ALA A 92 12.62 -19.34 1.05
C ALA A 92 11.79 -18.15 0.58
N ALA A 93 10.46 -18.28 0.53
CA ALA A 93 9.56 -17.20 0.14
C ALA A 93 9.52 -16.11 1.22
N LEU A 94 9.29 -16.49 2.48
CA LEU A 94 9.26 -15.51 3.57
C LEU A 94 10.63 -14.88 3.85
N GLU A 95 11.71 -15.63 3.69
CA GLU A 95 13.09 -15.13 3.77
C GLU A 95 13.41 -14.14 2.66
N LEU A 96 12.92 -14.38 1.44
CA LEU A 96 13.04 -13.42 0.34
C LEU A 96 12.20 -12.16 0.60
N GLU A 97 10.95 -12.30 1.01
CA GLU A 97 10.09 -11.15 1.36
C GLU A 97 10.70 -10.30 2.47
N ASN A 98 11.25 -10.94 3.51
CA ASN A 98 11.91 -10.21 4.59
C ASN A 98 13.18 -9.52 4.09
N ARG A 99 13.99 -10.17 3.24
CA ARG A 99 15.16 -9.51 2.63
C ARG A 99 14.76 -8.31 1.77
N ILE A 100 13.66 -8.40 1.04
CA ILE A 100 13.09 -7.29 0.27
C ILE A 100 12.66 -6.15 1.19
N ALA A 101 11.90 -6.46 2.24
CA ALA A 101 11.39 -5.47 3.18
C ALA A 101 12.49 -4.82 4.05
N MET A 102 13.58 -5.54 4.31
CA MET A 102 14.72 -5.07 5.12
C MET A 102 15.88 -4.52 4.27
N ALA A 103 15.80 -4.65 2.94
CA ALA A 103 16.78 -4.03 2.05
C ALA A 103 16.72 -2.52 2.25
N ALA A 104 17.88 -1.92 2.56
CA ALA A 104 17.97 -0.47 2.55
C ALA A 104 17.53 0.04 1.16
N PRO A 105 16.77 1.15 1.09
CA PRO A 105 16.57 1.86 -0.17
C PRO A 105 17.95 2.05 -0.81
N PHE A 106 18.08 1.71 -2.09
CA PHE A 106 19.34 1.85 -2.83
C PHE A 106 20.48 0.87 -2.46
N SER A 107 20.20 -0.26 -1.79
CA SER A 107 21.21 -1.31 -1.59
C SER A 107 21.73 -1.85 -2.94
N THR A 108 23.01 -1.57 -3.22
CA THR A 108 23.75 -1.97 -4.44
C THR A 108 24.41 -3.35 -4.34
N ASP A 109 24.16 -4.12 -3.28
CA ASP A 109 24.78 -5.44 -3.05
C ASP A 109 24.17 -6.56 -3.91
N PHE A 110 23.75 -6.24 -5.13
CA PHE A 110 23.13 -7.19 -6.05
C PHE A 110 23.65 -6.96 -7.46
N ASP A 111 24.17 -8.00 -8.09
CA ASP A 111 24.63 -7.90 -9.47
C ASP A 111 23.42 -7.77 -10.40
N THR A 112 23.18 -6.54 -10.86
CA THR A 112 22.10 -6.22 -11.80
C THR A 112 22.12 -7.04 -13.09
N ARG A 113 23.21 -7.77 -13.38
CA ARG A 113 23.36 -8.67 -14.52
C ARG A 113 22.74 -10.05 -14.32
N GLU A 114 22.44 -10.45 -13.08
CA GLU A 114 21.80 -11.74 -12.75
C GLU A 114 20.28 -11.63 -12.58
N LEU A 115 19.78 -10.39 -12.54
CA LEU A 115 18.36 -10.09 -12.58
C LEU A 115 17.86 -10.50 -13.97
N GLY A 116 17.00 -11.53 -14.04
CA GLY A 116 16.55 -12.18 -15.28
C GLY A 116 15.83 -11.27 -16.28
N ALA A 117 14.98 -11.86 -17.12
CA ALA A 117 14.30 -11.08 -18.16
C ALA A 117 13.45 -9.94 -17.59
N ALA A 118 13.44 -8.80 -18.29
CA ALA A 118 12.59 -7.66 -17.94
C ALA A 118 11.13 -8.09 -17.92
N SER A 119 10.42 -7.72 -16.85
CA SER A 119 9.02 -8.11 -16.65
C SER A 119 8.04 -7.33 -17.52
N GLY A 120 8.49 -6.25 -18.17
CA GLY A 120 7.63 -5.30 -18.87
C GLY A 120 6.97 -4.24 -17.98
N TYR A 121 7.15 -4.33 -16.66
CA TYR A 121 6.64 -3.33 -15.71
C TYR A 121 7.73 -2.34 -15.29
N THR A 122 7.29 -1.15 -14.89
CA THR A 122 8.14 -0.08 -14.34
C THR A 122 7.93 0.07 -12.85
N CYS A 123 9.00 0.37 -12.13
CA CYS A 123 8.96 0.61 -10.70
C CYS A 123 8.26 1.95 -10.38
N PRO A 124 7.31 1.99 -9.42
CA PRO A 124 6.63 3.22 -9.00
C PRO A 124 7.55 4.32 -8.51
N ASP A 125 8.64 3.96 -7.83
CA ASP A 125 9.48 4.95 -7.16
C ASP A 125 10.63 5.46 -8.04
N CYS A 126 11.22 4.56 -8.85
CA CYS A 126 12.41 4.85 -9.66
C CYS A 126 12.09 5.08 -11.15
N HIS A 127 10.88 4.71 -11.61
CA HIS A 127 10.49 4.57 -13.03
C HIS A 127 11.42 3.68 -13.89
N GLY A 128 12.33 2.94 -13.25
CA GLY A 128 13.21 1.97 -13.89
C GLY A 128 12.49 0.65 -14.19
N SER A 129 13.06 -0.11 -15.14
CA SER A 129 12.55 -1.44 -15.50
C SER A 129 12.59 -2.39 -14.30
N LEU A 130 11.51 -3.13 -14.11
CA LEU A 130 11.42 -4.21 -13.14
C LEU A 130 11.77 -5.54 -13.81
N VAL A 131 12.49 -6.40 -13.08
CA VAL A 131 12.65 -7.81 -13.41
C VAL A 131 11.73 -8.67 -12.55
N LEU A 132 11.30 -9.82 -13.06
CA LEU A 132 10.61 -10.83 -12.26
C LEU A 132 11.65 -11.73 -11.58
N ILE A 133 11.47 -11.97 -10.29
CA ILE A 133 12.30 -12.83 -9.46
C ILE A 133 11.42 -13.93 -8.87
N GLY A 134 11.71 -15.19 -9.24
CA GLY A 134 10.92 -16.35 -8.82
C GLY A 134 9.47 -16.27 -9.30
N ASP A 135 8.54 -16.71 -8.44
CA ASP A 135 7.13 -16.94 -8.81
C ASP A 135 6.18 -15.76 -8.53
N GLY A 136 6.67 -14.51 -8.53
CA GLY A 136 5.76 -13.34 -8.43
C GLY A 136 6.31 -12.06 -7.80
N ASN A 137 7.62 -11.98 -7.56
CA ASN A 137 8.24 -10.79 -6.97
C ASN A 137 8.99 -9.98 -8.02
N TYR A 138 9.04 -8.67 -7.87
CA TYR A 138 9.64 -7.74 -8.82
C TYR A 138 10.78 -6.94 -8.19
N ARG A 139 11.79 -6.58 -8.99
CA ARG A 139 12.92 -5.76 -8.52
C ARG A 139 13.39 -4.75 -9.55
N CYS A 140 13.59 -3.49 -9.12
CA CYS A 140 14.20 -2.41 -9.90
C CYS A 140 15.72 -2.54 -9.86
N HIS A 141 16.40 -2.06 -10.90
CA HIS A 141 17.86 -2.00 -10.96
C HIS A 141 18.51 -1.17 -9.84
N VAL A 142 17.76 -0.25 -9.21
CA VAL A 142 18.25 0.54 -8.06
C VAL A 142 17.91 -0.09 -6.71
N GLY A 143 17.38 -1.32 -6.68
CA GLY A 143 17.21 -2.10 -5.45
C GLY A 143 15.81 -2.09 -4.82
N HIS A 144 14.86 -1.28 -5.32
CA HIS A 144 13.45 -1.38 -4.90
C HIS A 144 12.88 -2.74 -5.27
N ALA A 145 12.12 -3.34 -4.38
CA ALA A 145 11.51 -4.63 -4.61
C ALA A 145 10.05 -4.64 -4.16
N TRP A 146 9.25 -5.44 -4.87
CA TRP A 146 7.80 -5.44 -4.79
C TRP A 146 7.29 -6.88 -4.84
N SER A 147 6.28 -7.22 -4.05
CA SER A 147 5.41 -8.34 -4.39
C SER A 147 4.43 -7.92 -5.51
N ALA A 148 3.77 -8.88 -6.15
CA ALA A 148 2.76 -8.57 -7.17
C ALA A 148 1.64 -7.66 -6.65
N ASP A 149 1.08 -7.96 -5.47
CA ASP A 149 0.00 -7.16 -4.87
C ASP A 149 0.48 -5.76 -4.47
N ALA A 150 1.68 -5.65 -3.90
CA ALA A 150 2.24 -4.34 -3.54
C ALA A 150 2.54 -3.49 -4.79
N LEU A 151 3.02 -4.11 -5.87
CA LEU A 151 3.21 -3.42 -7.14
C LEU A 151 1.88 -2.92 -7.69
N LEU A 152 0.83 -3.76 -7.66
CA LEU A 152 -0.50 -3.38 -8.13
C LEU A 152 -1.09 -2.21 -7.31
N ALA A 153 -1.04 -2.30 -5.98
CA ALA A 153 -1.48 -1.21 -5.11
C ALA A 153 -0.68 0.10 -5.34
N ALA A 154 0.63 -0.01 -5.59
CA ALA A 154 1.45 1.16 -5.89
C ALA A 154 1.14 1.79 -7.26
N ARG A 155 0.64 1.02 -8.23
CA ARG A 155 0.13 1.56 -9.51
C ARG A 155 -1.09 2.43 -9.28
N ASP A 156 -2.00 2.04 -8.39
CA ASP A 156 -3.19 2.83 -8.08
C ASP A 156 -2.80 4.22 -7.54
N GLY A 157 -1.82 4.26 -6.63
CA GLY A 157 -1.28 5.52 -6.11
C GLY A 157 -0.63 6.40 -7.19
N GLU A 158 0.13 5.80 -8.12
CA GLU A 158 0.73 6.54 -9.24
C GLU A 158 -0.33 7.11 -10.19
N ILE A 159 -1.38 6.34 -10.49
CA ILE A 159 -2.51 6.77 -11.31
C ILE A 159 -3.20 7.96 -10.65
N GLU A 160 -3.51 7.86 -9.35
CA GLU A 160 -4.12 8.95 -8.59
C GLU A 160 -3.27 10.21 -8.60
N GLY A 161 -1.97 10.08 -8.33
CA GLY A 161 -1.03 11.21 -8.38
C GLY A 161 -1.00 11.86 -9.77
N THR A 162 -0.98 11.06 -10.84
CA THR A 162 -0.99 11.54 -12.22
C THR A 162 -2.27 12.28 -12.56
N LEU A 163 -3.42 11.78 -12.10
CA LEU A 163 -4.71 12.44 -12.27
C LEU A 163 -4.76 13.80 -11.55
N TRP A 164 -4.19 13.89 -10.34
CA TRP A 164 -4.07 15.16 -9.63
C TRP A 164 -3.18 16.17 -10.36
N VAL A 165 -2.04 15.72 -10.90
CA VAL A 165 -1.18 16.56 -11.73
C VAL A 165 -1.94 17.06 -12.97
N ALA A 166 -2.64 16.17 -13.67
CA ALA A 166 -3.46 16.54 -14.82
C ALA A 166 -4.55 17.55 -14.46
N LEU A 167 -5.25 17.35 -13.34
CA LEU A 167 -6.28 18.26 -12.84
C LEU A 167 -5.71 19.66 -12.59
N ARG A 168 -4.58 19.74 -11.85
CA ARG A 168 -3.89 21.01 -11.59
C ARG A 168 -3.46 21.69 -12.89
N SER A 169 -2.84 20.95 -13.82
CA SER A 169 -2.41 21.50 -15.10
C SER A 169 -3.57 22.02 -15.95
N LEU A 170 -4.73 21.35 -15.93
CA LEU A 170 -5.94 21.83 -16.60
C LEU A 170 -6.49 23.10 -15.93
N GLN A 171 -6.49 23.19 -14.59
CA GLN A 171 -6.89 24.41 -13.88
C GLN A 171 -6.00 25.60 -14.26
N GLU A 172 -4.67 25.39 -14.26
CA GLU A 172 -3.70 26.42 -14.64
C GLU A 172 -3.89 26.87 -16.09
N LYS A 173 -4.08 25.92 -17.02
CA LYS A 173 -4.34 26.21 -18.44
C LYS A 173 -5.64 26.99 -18.64
N ALA A 174 -6.73 26.61 -17.97
CA ALA A 174 -8.01 27.32 -18.07
C ALA A 174 -7.91 28.76 -17.57
N ARG A 175 -7.28 28.96 -16.40
CA ARG A 175 -7.03 30.30 -15.84
C ARG A 175 -6.19 31.16 -16.76
N LEU A 176 -5.11 30.61 -17.33
CA LEU A 176 -4.26 31.33 -18.27
C LEU A 176 -5.03 31.71 -19.54
N ALA A 177 -5.80 30.80 -20.12
CA ALA A 177 -6.61 31.06 -21.31
C ALA A 177 -7.64 32.18 -21.04
N ARG A 178 -8.33 32.17 -19.90
CA ARG A 178 -9.25 33.25 -19.48
C ARG A 178 -8.53 34.59 -19.32
N HIS A 179 -7.35 34.59 -18.70
CA HIS A 179 -6.53 35.79 -18.51
C HIS A 179 -6.07 36.40 -19.85
N LEU A 180 -5.64 35.56 -20.79
CA LEU A 180 -5.26 35.99 -22.13
C LEU A 180 -6.46 36.51 -22.92
N ALA A 181 -7.62 35.86 -22.80
CA ALA A 181 -8.87 36.35 -23.40
C ALA A 181 -9.24 37.75 -22.86
N ALA A 182 -9.15 37.98 -21.55
CA ALA A 182 -9.45 39.26 -20.94
C ALA A 182 -8.54 40.40 -21.41
N LYS A 183 -7.30 40.09 -21.81
CA LYS A 183 -6.33 41.04 -22.36
C LYS A 183 -6.39 41.16 -23.88
N ALA A 184 -7.05 40.24 -24.57
CA ALA A 184 -7.14 40.24 -26.01
C ALA A 184 -8.12 41.31 -26.49
N GLY A 185 -7.73 42.08 -27.52
CA GLY A 185 -8.66 42.91 -28.26
C GLY A 185 -9.70 42.07 -29.01
N ARG A 186 -10.80 42.69 -29.44
CA ARG A 186 -11.82 42.02 -30.25
C ARG A 186 -11.18 41.45 -31.52
N GLY A 187 -11.41 40.16 -31.77
CA GLY A 187 -10.91 39.50 -32.97
C GLY A 187 -10.69 38.00 -32.80
N PRO A 188 -10.06 37.35 -33.79
CA PRO A 188 -9.87 35.90 -33.81
C PRO A 188 -9.08 35.34 -32.63
N LEU A 189 -8.14 36.11 -32.07
CA LEU A 189 -7.35 35.70 -30.91
C LEU A 189 -8.20 35.57 -29.64
N LEU A 190 -9.11 36.50 -29.40
CA LEU A 190 -10.07 36.42 -28.29
C LEU A 190 -10.88 35.13 -28.38
N GLN A 191 -11.43 34.84 -29.56
CA GLN A 191 -12.24 33.63 -29.78
C GLN A 191 -11.44 32.35 -29.55
N ARG A 192 -10.18 32.33 -30.00
CA ARG A 192 -9.28 31.20 -29.75
C ARG A 192 -9.03 30.96 -28.26
N TYR A 193 -8.74 32.01 -27.49
CA TYR A 193 -8.49 31.87 -26.06
C TYR A 193 -9.74 31.47 -25.28
N LEU A 194 -10.91 31.99 -25.65
CA LEU A 194 -12.19 31.56 -25.07
C LEU A 194 -12.49 30.09 -25.37
N ALA A 195 -12.31 29.66 -26.63
CA ALA A 195 -12.50 28.26 -27.00
C ALA A 195 -11.55 27.32 -26.23
N GLN A 196 -10.27 27.70 -26.07
CA GLN A 196 -9.31 26.94 -25.28
C GLN A 196 -9.68 26.88 -23.79
N ALA A 197 -10.21 27.97 -23.23
CA ALA A 197 -10.68 28.00 -21.84
C ALA A 197 -11.86 27.04 -21.65
N GLU A 198 -12.89 27.14 -22.50
CA GLU A 198 -14.10 26.30 -22.41
C GLU A 198 -13.83 24.82 -22.65
N GLU A 199 -12.94 24.47 -23.59
CA GLU A 199 -12.49 23.09 -23.78
C GLU A 199 -11.77 22.56 -22.54
N THR A 200 -10.86 23.36 -21.97
CA THR A 200 -10.08 22.96 -20.80
C THR A 200 -10.96 22.84 -19.54
N GLU A 201 -11.93 23.74 -19.36
CA GLU A 201 -12.92 23.69 -18.28
C GLU A 201 -13.82 22.46 -18.38
N ARG A 202 -14.23 22.06 -19.60
CA ARG A 202 -14.96 20.81 -19.81
C ARG A 202 -14.13 19.58 -19.44
N ALA A 203 -12.86 19.52 -19.86
CA ALA A 203 -11.95 18.44 -19.49
C ALA A 203 -11.74 18.37 -17.96
N LEU A 204 -11.61 19.54 -17.31
CA LEU A 204 -11.50 19.65 -15.87
C LEU A 204 -12.75 19.10 -15.15
N ALA A 205 -13.94 19.44 -15.63
CA ALA A 205 -15.20 18.96 -15.05
C ALA A 205 -15.31 17.44 -15.10
N VAL A 206 -14.97 16.83 -16.25
CA VAL A 206 -15.01 15.37 -16.42
C VAL A 206 -14.03 14.68 -15.47
N LEU A 207 -12.78 15.15 -15.40
CA LEU A 207 -11.78 14.55 -14.50
C LEU A 207 -12.11 14.76 -13.03
N GLY A 208 -12.57 15.96 -12.66
CA GLY A 208 -12.97 16.28 -11.28
C GLY A 208 -14.15 15.44 -10.79
N GLN A 209 -15.15 15.20 -11.62
CA GLN A 209 -16.28 14.33 -11.27
C GLN A 209 -15.84 12.88 -11.04
N ARG A 210 -14.96 12.34 -11.89
CA ARG A 210 -14.45 10.97 -11.75
C ARG A 210 -13.60 10.78 -10.49
N LEU A 211 -12.73 11.73 -10.19
CA LEU A 211 -11.94 11.71 -8.95
C LEU A 211 -12.84 11.81 -7.71
N SER A 212 -13.87 12.66 -7.73
CA SER A 212 -14.80 12.81 -6.60
C SER A 212 -15.60 11.52 -6.36
N ALA A 213 -16.07 10.86 -7.42
CA ALA A 213 -16.79 9.59 -7.31
C ALA A 213 -15.90 8.44 -6.79
N GLY A 214 -14.61 8.42 -7.18
CA GLY A 214 -13.64 7.44 -6.68
C GLY A 214 -13.29 7.61 -5.19
N VAL A 215 -13.26 8.85 -4.70
CA VAL A 215 -13.06 9.16 -3.27
C VAL A 215 -14.28 8.74 -2.44
N SER A 216 -15.50 8.94 -2.94
CA SER A 216 -16.73 8.50 -2.25
C SER A 216 -16.83 6.98 -2.11
N HIS A 217 -16.32 6.21 -3.07
CA HIS A 217 -16.36 4.74 -3.02
C HIS A 217 -15.37 4.13 -2.00
N ARG A 218 -14.38 4.89 -1.54
CA ARG A 218 -13.48 4.51 -0.44
C ARG A 218 -14.01 4.87 0.95
N GLY A 219 -15.12 5.63 1.02
CA GLY A 219 -15.64 6.22 2.24
C GLY A 219 -16.88 5.55 2.83
N ASP A 220 -17.38 4.45 2.26
CA ASP A 220 -18.65 3.86 2.71
C ASP A 220 -18.66 2.31 2.60
N PRO A 221 -18.46 1.58 3.71
CA PRO A 221 -19.17 0.35 3.95
C PRO A 221 -20.49 0.72 4.64
N GLY A 222 -21.54 0.89 3.84
CA GLY A 222 -22.86 1.28 4.29
C GLY A 222 -23.45 0.33 5.33
N ASP A 223 -24.17 0.94 6.28
CA ASP A 223 -25.36 0.38 6.89
C ASP A 223 -26.28 -0.18 5.78
N ASP A 224 -26.48 -1.49 5.76
CA ASP A 224 -27.63 -2.14 5.10
C ASP A 224 -27.98 -3.38 5.95
N ASP A 225 -28.67 -3.13 7.06
CA ASP A 225 -29.49 -4.11 7.77
C ASP A 225 -30.91 -4.04 7.18
N ASP A 226 -31.31 -5.12 6.49
CA ASP A 226 -32.68 -5.63 6.43
C ASP A 226 -32.65 -7.16 6.34
#